data_AF-A0A7R5K9Z8-F1
#
_entry.id   AF-A0A7R5K9Z8-F1
#
_cell.length_a   1.000
_cell.length_b   1.000
_cell.length_c   1.000
_cell.angle_alpha   90.00
_cell.angle_beta   90.00
_cell.angle_gamma   90.00
#
_symmetry.space_group_name_H-M   'P 1'
#
loop_
_entity.id
_entity.type
_entity.pdbx_description
1 polymer ?
#
loop_
_entity_poly.entity_id
_entity_poly.type
_entity_poly.pdbx_seq_one_letter_code
_entity_poly.pdbx_strand_id
1 'polypeptide(L)'
;MSHREQAAPRGREPACLLCRQSDADSDICGEKLFIHGFCAHENCLFFANNFPDRPVHRRGLWCLHSWEIRDVVSQAAEESCSICGQIGATIYCCRRHCDVSFHLPCARQGGCVTQFCRPFRAFCAAHRPQQAVEATPEPGTECLICMEPVEDRKTFNTMVCPACKNAWFHRDCIQGQALHAGYSSIQCPLCRNDDAFRKDLLTMGIRIPFRPPTWEDFNAFDELGDRHRRCDASECLFPGGRQEAEGQGPWELLLCSSCAAEGTLRHCSGLRDIITSWECDGCAGLGTVSSEDPELVALMKDSSDNSTDRETITCSTRNHHINTQATQSSLWNLPHRR
;
A
#
# COMPACT_ATOMS: atom_id res chain seq x y z
N MET A 1 19.70 -24.65 -40.50
CA MET A 1 20.43 -24.78 -39.22
C MET A 1 20.00 -23.62 -38.33
N SER A 2 19.02 -23.87 -37.46
CA SER A 2 18.59 -22.90 -36.45
C SER A 2 19.51 -23.04 -35.24
N HIS A 3 20.22 -21.96 -34.90
CA HIS A 3 20.94 -21.87 -33.64
C HIS A 3 19.91 -21.89 -32.51
N ARG A 4 19.74 -23.05 -31.88
CA ARG A 4 19.12 -23.16 -30.56
C ARG A 4 20.06 -22.45 -29.58
N GLU A 5 19.70 -21.25 -29.17
CA GLU A 5 20.24 -20.66 -27.95
C GLU A 5 19.87 -21.58 -26.79
N GLN A 6 20.85 -22.34 -26.32
CA GLN A 6 20.76 -23.08 -25.08
C GLN A 6 20.70 -22.06 -23.95
N ALA A 7 19.58 -22.01 -23.24
CA ALA A 7 19.47 -21.26 -22.01
C ALA A 7 20.57 -21.72 -21.04
N ALA A 8 21.42 -20.78 -20.62
CA ALA A 8 22.44 -21.03 -19.60
C ALA A 8 21.77 -21.55 -18.32
N PRO A 9 22.40 -22.49 -17.58
CA PRO A 9 21.88 -22.93 -16.31
C PRO A 9 21.78 -21.71 -15.39
N ARG A 10 20.60 -21.44 -14.85
CA ARG A 10 20.39 -20.36 -13.88
C ARG A 10 21.36 -20.58 -12.72
N GLY A 11 22.44 -19.81 -12.68
CA GLY A 11 23.38 -19.84 -11.57
C GLY A 11 22.62 -19.58 -10.27
N ARG A 12 22.91 -20.35 -9.21
CA ARG A 12 22.32 -20.08 -7.89
C ARG A 12 22.56 -18.62 -7.53
N GLU A 13 21.51 -17.94 -7.09
CA GLU A 13 21.67 -16.56 -6.62
C GLU A 13 22.69 -16.51 -5.48
N PRO A 14 23.60 -15.52 -5.49
CA PRO A 14 24.59 -15.39 -4.44
C PRO A 14 23.93 -15.08 -3.10
N ALA A 15 24.45 -15.72 -2.05
CA ALA A 15 24.03 -15.47 -0.68
C ALA A 15 24.59 -14.13 -0.18
N CYS A 16 23.83 -13.45 0.69
CA CYS A 16 24.31 -12.27 1.39
C CYS A 16 25.45 -12.66 2.35
N LEU A 17 26.56 -11.93 2.32
CA LEU A 17 27.73 -12.17 3.16
C LEU A 17 27.43 -12.04 4.66
N LEU A 18 26.46 -11.19 5.04
CA LEU A 18 26.16 -10.85 6.43
C LEU A 18 25.11 -11.75 7.08
N CYS A 19 24.10 -12.21 6.33
CA CYS A 19 23.08 -13.14 6.87
C CYS A 19 23.19 -14.56 6.32
N ARG A 20 24.10 -14.79 5.36
CA ARG A 20 24.38 -16.06 4.68
C ARG A 20 23.19 -16.73 3.98
N GLN A 21 22.12 -15.97 3.75
CA GLN A 21 20.92 -16.44 3.04
C GLN A 21 20.87 -15.87 1.62
N SER A 22 20.49 -16.72 0.66
CA SER A 22 20.25 -16.34 -0.74
C SER A 22 18.80 -15.98 -1.01
N ASP A 23 17.86 -16.37 -0.18
CA ASP A 23 16.41 -16.26 -0.40
C ASP A 23 15.73 -15.54 0.78
N ALA A 24 16.47 -14.66 1.47
CA ALA A 24 15.93 -13.89 2.57
C ALA A 24 14.84 -12.92 2.09
N ASP A 25 13.79 -12.79 2.88
CA ASP A 25 12.67 -11.89 2.63
C ASP A 25 13.15 -10.44 2.35
N SER A 26 12.87 -9.93 1.16
CA SER A 26 13.23 -8.59 0.70
C SER A 26 12.51 -7.49 1.47
N ASP A 27 11.36 -7.78 2.08
CA ASP A 27 10.63 -6.83 2.91
C ASP A 27 11.36 -6.58 4.23
N ILE A 28 12.12 -7.57 4.71
CA ILE A 28 12.97 -7.46 5.89
C ILE A 28 14.38 -6.98 5.50
N CYS A 29 15.01 -7.68 4.57
CA CYS A 29 16.42 -7.50 4.25
C CYS A 29 16.70 -6.38 3.25
N GLY A 30 15.70 -5.97 2.47
CA GLY A 30 15.88 -5.03 1.37
C GLY A 30 16.54 -5.69 0.15
N GLU A 31 16.88 -4.86 -0.83
CA GLU A 31 17.51 -5.30 -2.08
C GLU A 31 18.90 -5.91 -1.83
N LYS A 32 19.29 -6.89 -2.66
CA LYS A 32 20.69 -7.35 -2.71
C LYS A 32 21.54 -6.35 -3.48
N LEU A 33 22.66 -5.97 -2.89
CA LEU A 33 23.65 -5.07 -3.47
C LEU A 33 24.93 -5.85 -3.78
N PHE A 34 25.56 -5.51 -4.89
CA PHE A 34 26.87 -6.03 -5.29
C PHE A 34 27.92 -4.93 -5.16
N ILE A 35 28.68 -4.95 -4.06
CA ILE A 35 29.63 -3.90 -3.70
C ILE A 35 31.02 -4.52 -3.63
N HIS A 36 31.94 -4.07 -4.48
CA HIS A 36 33.33 -4.56 -4.53
C HIS A 36 33.46 -6.10 -4.62
N GLY A 37 32.54 -6.77 -5.32
CA GLY A 37 32.51 -8.23 -5.45
C GLY A 37 31.83 -8.97 -4.30
N PHE A 38 31.32 -8.26 -3.29
CA PHE A 38 30.51 -8.83 -2.21
C PHE A 38 29.03 -8.68 -2.51
N CYS A 39 28.26 -9.73 -2.21
CA CYS A 39 26.80 -9.69 -2.21
C CYS A 39 26.32 -9.45 -0.77
N ALA A 40 25.55 -8.39 -0.53
CA ALA A 40 24.95 -8.12 0.77
C ALA A 40 23.60 -7.45 0.63
N HIS A 41 22.65 -7.76 1.52
CA HIS A 41 21.38 -7.06 1.55
C HIS A 41 21.55 -5.63 2.10
N GLU A 42 20.82 -4.67 1.52
CA GLU A 42 20.83 -3.26 1.91
C GLU A 42 20.63 -3.08 3.42
N ASN A 43 19.58 -3.68 4.00
CA ASN A 43 19.30 -3.51 5.41
C ASN A 43 20.27 -4.30 6.29
N CYS A 44 20.83 -5.42 5.81
CA CYS A 44 21.87 -6.12 6.57
C CYS A 44 23.10 -5.21 6.76
N LEU A 45 23.46 -4.41 5.76
CA LEU A 45 24.52 -3.42 5.86
C LEU A 45 24.15 -2.29 6.85
N PHE A 46 22.92 -1.78 6.81
CA PHE A 46 22.48 -0.70 7.70
C PHE A 46 22.48 -1.06 9.19
N PHE A 47 22.21 -2.33 9.53
CA PHE A 47 22.12 -2.78 10.92
C PHE A 47 23.41 -3.39 11.47
N ALA A 48 24.44 -3.60 10.65
CA ALA A 48 25.70 -4.14 11.15
C ALA A 48 26.39 -3.10 12.04
N ASN A 49 26.64 -3.45 13.30
CA ASN A 49 27.02 -2.49 14.34
C ASN A 49 28.44 -1.93 14.22
N ASN A 50 29.33 -2.59 13.45
CA ASN A 50 30.75 -2.24 13.38
C ASN A 50 31.12 -1.40 12.15
N PHE A 51 30.14 -0.86 11.41
CA PHE A 51 30.44 0.17 10.42
C PHE A 51 30.80 1.48 11.15
N PRO A 52 31.87 2.19 10.76
CA PRO A 52 32.19 3.48 11.34
C PRO A 52 31.00 4.43 11.17
N ASP A 53 30.78 5.32 12.15
CA ASP A 53 29.70 6.34 12.24
C ASP A 53 29.77 7.34 11.06
N ARG A 54 29.57 6.83 9.85
CA ARG A 54 29.35 7.59 8.64
C ARG A 54 27.88 7.44 8.32
N PRO A 55 27.20 8.54 7.96
CA PRO A 55 25.81 8.46 7.56
C PRO A 55 25.69 7.65 6.25
N VAL A 56 25.51 6.34 6.35
CA VAL A 56 25.36 5.44 5.19
C VAL A 56 24.00 5.70 4.52
N HIS A 57 23.89 6.75 3.70
CA HIS A 57 22.69 6.98 2.89
C HIS A 57 22.61 5.89 1.81
N ARG A 58 21.48 5.76 1.10
CA ARG A 58 21.39 4.85 -0.06
C ARG A 58 22.53 5.10 -1.08
N ARG A 59 22.96 6.37 -1.23
CA ARG A 59 24.16 6.75 -2.00
C ARG A 59 25.49 6.48 -1.29
N GLY A 60 25.52 6.47 0.04
CA GLY A 60 26.70 6.23 0.86
C GLY A 60 27.10 4.76 1.01
N LEU A 61 26.18 3.81 0.75
CA LEU A 61 26.50 2.37 0.66
C LEU A 61 27.58 2.10 -0.40
N TRP A 62 27.53 2.81 -1.52
CA TRP A 62 28.52 2.71 -2.60
C TRP A 62 29.88 3.31 -2.23
N CYS A 63 29.96 4.07 -1.13
CA CYS A 63 31.21 4.63 -0.62
C CYS A 63 31.88 3.73 0.43
N LEU A 64 31.27 2.59 0.79
CA LEU A 64 31.89 1.63 1.70
C LEU A 64 33.10 0.99 1.03
N HIS A 65 34.27 1.13 1.63
CA HIS A 65 35.44 0.43 1.14
C HIS A 65 35.33 -1.07 1.41
N SER A 66 35.87 -1.87 0.49
CA SER A 66 35.90 -3.33 0.63
C SER A 66 36.50 -3.84 1.95
N TRP A 67 37.43 -3.08 2.56
CA TRP A 67 38.02 -3.44 3.85
C TRP A 67 37.07 -3.24 5.02
N GLU A 68 36.15 -2.25 4.98
CA GLU A 68 35.16 -2.02 6.05
C GLU A 68 34.19 -3.21 6.13
N ILE A 69 33.73 -3.69 4.97
CA ILE A 69 32.86 -4.87 4.88
C ILE A 69 33.59 -6.11 5.41
N ARG A 70 34.86 -6.30 5.04
CA ARG A 70 35.67 -7.43 5.53
C ARG A 70 35.87 -7.36 7.04
N ASP A 71 36.17 -6.19 7.58
CA ASP A 71 36.40 -5.98 9.01
C ASP A 71 35.16 -6.33 9.84
N VAL A 72 33.97 -5.86 9.44
CA VAL A 72 32.69 -6.23 10.07
C VAL A 72 32.48 -7.74 10.08
N VAL A 73 32.73 -8.40 8.95
CA VAL A 73 32.55 -9.86 8.83
C VAL A 73 33.57 -10.63 9.66
N SER A 74 34.82 -10.16 9.68
CA SER A 74 35.88 -10.75 10.50
C SER A 74 35.59 -10.64 11.99
N GLN A 75 35.08 -9.49 12.46
CA GLN A 75 34.70 -9.30 13.86
C GLN A 75 33.52 -10.19 14.26
N ALA A 76 32.57 -10.42 13.36
CA ALA A 76 31.41 -11.29 13.61
C ALA A 76 31.69 -12.78 13.38
N ALA A 77 32.91 -13.18 13.02
CA ALA A 77 33.20 -14.54 12.55
C ALA A 77 32.91 -15.63 13.61
N GLU A 78 33.05 -15.31 14.89
CA GLU A 78 32.78 -16.22 16.02
C GLU A 78 31.44 -15.94 16.71
N GLU A 79 30.75 -14.87 16.31
CA GLU A 79 29.49 -14.44 16.91
C GLU A 79 28.33 -15.35 16.46
N SER A 80 27.74 -16.08 17.42
CA SER A 80 26.62 -16.98 17.16
C SER A 80 25.28 -16.28 17.25
N CYS A 81 24.47 -16.39 16.20
CA CYS A 81 23.10 -15.90 16.20
C CYS A 81 22.29 -16.63 17.28
N SER A 82 21.74 -15.89 18.24
CA SER A 82 20.96 -16.44 19.36
C SER A 82 19.63 -17.10 18.93
N ILE A 83 19.24 -16.98 17.66
CA ILE A 83 18.01 -17.57 17.11
C ILE A 83 18.29 -18.84 16.32
N CYS A 84 19.25 -18.81 15.38
CA CYS A 84 19.53 -19.95 14.50
C CYS A 84 20.80 -20.74 14.88
N GLY A 85 21.59 -20.27 15.84
CA GLY A 85 22.82 -20.89 16.31
C GLY A 85 24.01 -20.82 15.34
N GLN A 86 23.83 -20.26 14.14
CA GLN A 86 24.90 -20.12 13.15
C GLN A 86 25.79 -18.91 13.46
N ILE A 87 27.09 -19.05 13.20
CA ILE A 87 28.09 -17.99 13.33
C ILE A 87 27.94 -16.90 12.26
N GLY A 88 28.49 -15.71 12.52
CA GLY A 88 28.47 -14.58 11.57
C GLY A 88 27.43 -13.50 11.90
N ALA A 89 26.84 -13.51 13.10
CA ALA A 89 25.80 -12.57 13.47
C ALA A 89 26.34 -11.15 13.70
N THR A 90 26.03 -10.22 12.80
CA THR A 90 26.61 -8.85 12.80
C THR A 90 25.75 -7.80 13.50
N ILE A 91 24.57 -8.15 14.00
CA ILE A 91 23.64 -7.24 14.66
C ILE A 91 23.61 -7.56 16.14
N TYR A 92 23.98 -6.59 16.99
CA TYR A 92 23.92 -6.72 18.45
C TYR A 92 22.74 -5.97 19.02
N CYS A 93 22.22 -6.46 20.15
CA CYS A 93 21.24 -5.72 20.93
C CYS A 93 21.81 -4.37 21.39
N CYS A 94 21.06 -3.30 21.16
CA CYS A 94 21.43 -1.93 21.49
C CYS A 94 21.45 -1.67 23.02
N ARG A 95 20.93 -2.59 23.84
CA ARG A 95 20.97 -2.45 25.30
C ARG A 95 22.41 -2.62 25.78
N ARG A 96 22.88 -1.69 26.62
CA ARG A 96 24.19 -1.80 27.27
C ARG A 96 24.32 -3.11 28.03
N HIS A 97 25.48 -3.76 27.87
CA HIS A 97 25.81 -5.04 28.51
C HIS A 97 24.88 -6.20 28.10
N CYS A 98 24.34 -6.16 26.89
CA CYS A 98 23.62 -7.28 26.30
C CYS A 98 24.44 -7.85 25.16
N ASP A 99 24.85 -9.11 25.31
CA ASP A 99 25.71 -9.80 24.33
C ASP A 99 24.90 -10.59 23.30
N VAL A 100 23.59 -10.35 23.22
CA VAL A 100 22.72 -11.04 22.25
C VAL A 100 22.97 -10.50 20.85
N SER A 101 23.44 -11.37 19.97
CA SER A 101 23.66 -11.13 18.55
C SER A 101 22.69 -11.94 17.68
N PHE A 102 22.33 -11.41 16.52
CA PHE A 102 21.45 -12.10 15.56
C PHE A 102 21.63 -11.64 14.12
N HIS A 103 21.15 -12.44 13.17
CA HIS A 103 21.00 -12.01 11.78
C HIS A 103 19.70 -11.21 11.61
N LEU A 104 19.68 -10.26 10.68
CA LEU A 104 18.48 -9.49 10.35
C LEU A 104 17.24 -10.37 10.04
N PRO A 105 17.31 -11.38 9.14
CA PRO A 105 16.17 -12.25 8.87
C PRO A 105 15.73 -13.06 10.10
N CYS A 106 16.64 -13.36 11.02
CA CYS A 106 16.31 -14.07 12.25
C CYS A 106 15.57 -13.20 13.28
N ALA A 107 15.63 -11.88 13.15
CA ALA A 107 15.04 -10.96 14.14
C ALA A 107 13.54 -11.21 14.33
N ARG A 108 12.79 -11.44 13.25
CA ARG A 108 11.34 -11.69 13.31
C ARG A 108 11.03 -13.00 14.05
N GLN A 109 11.69 -14.11 13.69
CA GLN A 109 11.54 -15.39 14.39
C GLN A 109 11.89 -15.30 15.88
N GLY A 110 12.93 -14.52 16.20
CA GLY A 110 13.38 -14.30 17.57
C GLY A 110 12.56 -13.28 18.37
N GLY A 111 11.47 -12.73 17.81
CA GLY A 111 10.69 -11.68 18.47
C GLY A 111 11.51 -10.42 18.76
N CYS A 112 12.57 -10.17 18.01
CA CYS A 112 13.43 -9.00 18.14
C CYS A 112 12.82 -7.82 17.39
N VAL A 113 13.20 -6.60 17.79
CA VAL A 113 12.75 -5.36 17.15
C VAL A 113 13.92 -4.68 16.47
N THR A 114 13.81 -4.41 15.17
CA THR A 114 14.78 -3.65 14.37
C THR A 114 14.15 -2.35 13.88
N GLN A 115 14.66 -1.20 14.34
CA GLN A 115 14.13 0.12 14.03
C GLN A 115 14.74 0.62 12.72
N PHE A 116 13.97 0.57 11.64
CA PHE A 116 14.36 0.97 10.27
C PHE A 116 14.38 2.51 10.09
N CYS A 117 14.78 3.23 11.13
CA CYS A 117 14.95 4.67 11.13
C CYS A 117 16.29 5.00 11.80
N ARG A 118 16.93 6.10 11.40
CA ARG A 118 18.21 6.47 11.98
C ARG A 118 18.08 7.05 13.39
N PRO A 119 19.05 6.79 14.28
CA PRO A 119 20.10 5.77 14.14
C PRO A 119 19.49 4.36 14.14
N PHE A 120 19.96 3.48 13.24
CA PHE A 120 19.45 2.10 13.16
C PHE A 120 19.76 1.37 14.46
N ARG A 121 18.74 0.80 15.10
CA ARG A 121 18.86 0.11 16.39
C ARG A 121 18.16 -1.23 16.34
N ALA A 122 18.75 -2.22 16.98
CA ALA A 122 18.19 -3.54 17.11
C ALA A 122 18.07 -3.94 18.59
N PHE A 123 17.01 -4.64 18.96
CA PHE A 123 16.75 -5.05 20.34
C PHE A 123 16.34 -6.52 20.37
N CYS A 124 16.97 -7.30 21.24
CA CYS A 124 16.57 -8.69 21.46
C CYS A 124 15.18 -8.77 22.13
N ALA A 125 14.59 -9.96 22.17
CA ALA A 125 13.26 -10.17 22.77
C ALA A 125 13.13 -9.62 24.21
N ALA A 126 14.19 -9.71 25.01
CA ALA A 126 14.22 -9.24 26.40
C ALA A 126 14.30 -7.71 26.53
N HIS A 127 14.86 -7.03 25.54
CA HIS A 127 15.14 -5.59 25.58
C HIS A 127 14.36 -4.79 24.53
N ARG A 128 13.47 -5.44 23.78
CA ARG A 128 12.64 -4.78 22.78
C ARG A 128 11.73 -3.74 23.44
N PRO A 129 11.44 -2.63 22.74
CA PRO A 129 10.42 -1.70 23.20
C PRO A 129 9.05 -2.38 23.24
N GLN A 130 8.19 -1.86 24.10
CA GLN A 130 6.78 -2.23 24.20
C GLN A 130 5.93 -0.98 24.02
N GLN A 131 4.73 -1.14 23.47
CA GLN A 131 3.81 -0.02 23.34
C GLN A 131 3.38 0.46 24.73
N ALA A 132 3.69 1.72 25.05
CA ALA A 132 3.40 2.34 26.33
C ALA A 132 1.89 2.56 26.59
N VAL A 133 1.08 2.54 25.53
CA VAL A 133 -0.37 2.75 25.62
C VAL A 133 -1.06 1.65 26.41
N GLU A 134 -1.72 1.99 27.50
CA GLU A 134 -2.55 1.04 28.25
C GLU A 134 -3.88 0.85 27.51
N ALA A 135 -4.01 -0.29 26.84
CA ALA A 135 -5.20 -0.71 26.12
C ALA A 135 -5.22 -2.25 26.07
N THR A 136 -6.42 -2.82 26.16
CA THR A 136 -6.70 -4.25 26.00
C THR A 136 -7.84 -4.40 24.99
N PRO A 137 -7.75 -5.33 24.04
CA PRO A 137 -8.83 -5.57 23.10
C PRO A 137 -10.03 -6.16 23.83
N GLU A 138 -11.24 -5.79 23.41
CA GLU A 138 -12.45 -6.47 23.86
C GLU A 138 -12.51 -7.88 23.25
N PRO A 139 -13.21 -8.84 23.87
CA PRO A 139 -13.38 -10.17 23.31
C PRO A 139 -13.97 -10.11 21.89
N GLY A 140 -13.33 -10.79 20.94
CA GLY A 140 -13.74 -10.76 19.53
C GLY A 140 -13.27 -9.54 18.75
N THR A 141 -12.36 -8.73 19.30
CA THR A 141 -11.70 -7.68 18.52
C THR A 141 -10.97 -8.29 17.32
N GLU A 142 -11.22 -7.76 16.14
CA GLU A 142 -10.60 -8.18 14.88
C GLU A 142 -9.51 -7.20 14.44
N CYS A 143 -8.54 -7.69 13.68
CA CYS A 143 -7.56 -6.86 13.01
C CYS A 143 -8.25 -6.08 11.88
N LEU A 144 -8.13 -4.75 11.88
CA LEU A 144 -8.79 -3.90 10.86
C LEU A 144 -8.25 -4.06 9.43
N ILE A 145 -7.25 -4.90 9.21
CA ILE A 145 -6.63 -5.14 7.90
C ILE A 145 -7.10 -6.47 7.30
N CYS A 146 -7.01 -7.57 8.06
CA CYS A 146 -7.42 -8.89 7.59
C CYS A 146 -8.80 -9.34 8.07
N MET A 147 -9.42 -8.61 9.00
CA MET A 147 -10.70 -8.94 9.66
C MET A 147 -10.67 -10.26 10.46
N GLU A 148 -9.48 -10.76 10.79
CA GLU A 148 -9.32 -11.94 11.64
C GLU A 148 -9.11 -11.54 13.12
N PRO A 149 -9.51 -12.39 14.09
CA PRO A 149 -9.33 -12.10 15.51
C PRO A 149 -7.88 -11.82 15.90
N VAL A 150 -7.67 -10.80 16.74
CA VAL A 150 -6.38 -10.56 17.39
C VAL A 150 -6.29 -11.29 18.73
N GLU A 151 -5.08 -11.40 19.28
CA GLU A 151 -4.88 -11.91 20.64
C GLU A 151 -5.56 -11.01 21.67
N ASP A 152 -5.91 -11.56 22.83
CA ASP A 152 -6.62 -10.89 23.93
C ASP A 152 -5.81 -9.80 24.66
N ARG A 153 -4.58 -9.54 24.20
CA ARG A 153 -3.67 -8.54 24.76
C ARG A 153 -2.64 -8.11 23.73
N LYS A 154 -1.99 -6.98 24.01
CA LYS A 154 -0.80 -6.55 23.27
C LYS A 154 0.32 -7.58 23.44
N THR A 155 0.96 -7.96 22.35
CA THR A 155 2.13 -8.85 22.34
C THR A 155 3.12 -8.36 21.29
N PHE A 156 4.14 -9.17 20.97
CA PHE A 156 4.98 -8.89 19.81
C PHE A 156 4.16 -8.92 18.51
N ASN A 157 3.18 -9.83 18.42
CA ASN A 157 2.38 -10.05 17.21
C ASN A 157 1.10 -9.21 17.17
N THR A 158 0.66 -8.64 18.29
CA THR A 158 -0.59 -7.88 18.40
C THR A 158 -0.32 -6.45 18.85
N MET A 159 -0.67 -5.48 18.01
CA MET A 159 -0.42 -4.06 18.24
C MET A 159 -1.69 -3.23 18.19
N VAL A 160 -1.68 -2.08 18.85
CA VAL A 160 -2.80 -1.13 18.90
C VAL A 160 -2.39 0.26 18.45
N CYS A 161 -3.29 1.02 17.83
CA CYS A 161 -3.02 2.43 17.52
C CYS A 161 -2.88 3.23 18.84
N PRO A 162 -1.75 3.94 19.07
CA PRO A 162 -1.55 4.70 20.30
C PRO A 162 -2.47 5.92 20.43
N ALA A 163 -3.01 6.42 19.31
CA ALA A 163 -3.85 7.61 19.28
C ALA A 163 -5.30 7.30 19.71
N CYS A 164 -5.96 6.36 19.02
CA CYS A 164 -7.36 6.03 19.30
C CYS A 164 -7.56 4.87 20.27
N LYS A 165 -6.53 4.04 20.51
CA LYS A 165 -6.57 2.87 21.41
C LYS A 165 -7.57 1.76 21.03
N ASN A 166 -8.30 1.95 19.94
CA ASN A 166 -9.39 1.06 19.50
C ASN A 166 -9.05 0.31 18.20
N ALA A 167 -8.03 0.73 17.47
CA ALA A 167 -7.62 0.06 16.24
C ALA A 167 -6.52 -0.95 16.54
N TRP A 168 -6.81 -2.24 16.31
CA TRP A 168 -5.93 -3.36 16.59
C TRP A 168 -5.44 -4.04 15.30
N PHE A 169 -4.21 -4.55 15.34
CA PHE A 169 -3.54 -5.11 14.18
C PHE A 169 -2.66 -6.30 14.54
N HIS A 170 -2.64 -7.33 13.69
CA HIS A 170 -1.50 -8.23 13.65
C HIS A 170 -0.29 -7.46 13.12
N ARG A 171 0.88 -7.70 13.73
CA ARG A 171 2.16 -7.07 13.38
C ARG A 171 2.47 -7.23 11.89
N ASP A 172 2.20 -8.41 11.35
CA ASP A 172 2.48 -8.74 9.95
C ASP A 172 1.53 -7.99 9.00
N CYS A 173 0.25 -7.88 9.35
CA CYS A 173 -0.72 -7.12 8.57
C CYS A 173 -0.34 -5.64 8.48
N ILE A 174 0.00 -5.01 9.60
CA ILE A 174 0.38 -3.60 9.59
C ILE A 174 1.77 -3.38 8.99
N GLN A 175 2.68 -4.36 9.07
CA GLN A 175 3.94 -4.34 8.33
C GLN A 175 3.70 -4.34 6.82
N GLY A 176 2.82 -5.22 6.33
CA GLY A 176 2.40 -5.25 4.93
C GLY A 176 1.78 -3.92 4.49
N GLN A 177 0.82 -3.40 5.26
CA GLN A 177 0.20 -2.09 5.00
C GLN A 177 1.23 -0.96 4.95
N ALA A 178 2.19 -0.93 5.89
CA ALA A 178 3.23 0.09 5.92
C ALA A 178 4.17 0.03 4.71
N LEU A 179 4.51 -1.18 4.24
CA LEU A 179 5.35 -1.36 3.05
C LEU A 179 4.66 -0.87 1.78
N HIS A 180 3.34 -1.09 1.66
CA HIS A 180 2.54 -0.65 0.51
C HIS A 180 2.23 0.85 0.57
N ALA A 181 1.88 1.38 1.74
CA ALA A 181 1.51 2.78 1.90
C ALA A 181 2.69 3.76 1.89
N GLY A 182 3.86 3.31 2.35
CA GLY A 182 5.01 4.19 2.52
C GLY A 182 4.79 5.29 3.56
N TYR A 183 5.81 6.12 3.74
CA TYR A 183 5.87 7.10 4.84
C TYR A 183 4.79 8.18 4.76
N SER A 184 4.50 8.68 3.55
CA SER A 184 3.60 9.82 3.37
C SER A 184 2.12 9.47 3.54
N SER A 185 1.75 8.21 3.31
CA SER A 185 0.32 7.81 3.22
C SER A 185 -0.11 6.87 4.35
N ILE A 186 0.83 6.29 5.10
CA ILE A 186 0.48 5.46 6.26
C ILE A 186 -0.17 6.32 7.35
N GLN A 187 -1.34 5.91 7.81
CA GLN A 187 -2.11 6.53 8.88
C GLN A 187 -3.00 5.46 9.52
N CYS A 188 -3.50 5.70 10.74
CA CYS A 188 -4.44 4.78 11.35
C CYS A 188 -5.73 4.72 10.51
N PRO A 189 -6.18 3.54 10.04
CA PRO A 189 -7.39 3.42 9.22
C PRO A 189 -8.65 3.87 9.96
N LEU A 190 -8.67 3.80 11.30
CA LEU A 190 -9.82 4.18 12.11
C LEU A 190 -9.88 5.69 12.41
N CYS A 191 -8.81 6.25 12.99
CA CYS A 191 -8.82 7.64 13.47
C CYS A 191 -8.06 8.62 12.57
N ARG A 192 -7.43 8.14 11.49
CA ARG A 192 -6.61 8.93 10.56
C ARG A 192 -5.43 9.68 11.19
N ASN A 193 -5.11 9.41 12.46
CA ASN A 193 -3.89 9.93 13.05
C ASN A 193 -2.68 9.31 12.35
N ASP A 194 -1.76 10.16 11.92
CA ASP A 194 -0.54 9.77 11.24
C ASP A 194 0.69 9.97 12.13
N ASP A 195 0.77 11.07 12.87
CA ASP A 195 1.94 11.42 13.69
C ASP A 195 2.27 10.40 14.79
N ALA A 196 1.33 10.16 15.72
CA ALA A 196 1.56 9.23 16.83
C ALA A 196 1.62 7.80 16.32
N PHE A 197 0.79 7.48 15.33
CA PHE A 197 0.77 6.17 14.69
C PHE A 197 2.11 5.83 14.03
N ARG A 198 2.63 6.69 13.15
CA ARG A 198 3.94 6.49 12.49
C ARG A 198 5.08 6.37 13.49
N LYS A 199 5.15 7.25 14.49
CA LYS A 199 6.21 7.22 15.51
C LYS A 199 6.23 5.90 16.27
N ASP A 200 5.05 5.40 16.64
CA ASP A 200 4.93 4.13 17.35
C ASP A 200 5.28 2.94 16.44
N LEU A 201 4.78 2.91 15.21
CA LEU A 201 5.16 1.88 14.22
C LEU A 201 6.69 1.80 14.03
N LEU A 202 7.36 2.93 13.82
CA LEU A 202 8.83 2.98 13.69
C LEU A 202 9.53 2.50 14.97
N THR A 203 9.05 2.93 16.14
CA THR A 203 9.60 2.54 17.44
C THR A 203 9.46 1.03 17.66
N MET A 204 8.33 0.47 17.28
CA MET A 204 8.05 -0.96 17.36
C MET A 204 8.72 -1.77 16.24
N GLY A 205 9.51 -1.14 15.36
CA GLY A 205 10.28 -1.80 14.31
C GLY A 205 9.47 -2.21 13.08
N ILE A 206 8.37 -1.53 12.82
CA ILE A 206 7.65 -1.64 11.55
C ILE A 206 8.39 -0.81 10.51
N ARG A 207 8.80 -1.46 9.43
CA ARG A 207 9.48 -0.79 8.32
C ARG A 207 8.49 0.05 7.52
N ILE A 208 8.80 1.33 7.35
CA ILE A 208 8.02 2.27 6.54
C ILE A 208 8.95 2.88 5.48
N PRO A 209 8.86 2.48 4.21
CA PRO A 209 9.75 2.99 3.18
C PRO A 209 9.42 4.46 2.81
N PHE A 210 10.46 5.24 2.52
CA PHE A 210 10.34 6.59 1.96
C PHE A 210 10.17 6.52 0.45
N ARG A 211 8.97 6.12 0.01
CA ARG A 211 8.55 6.05 -1.39
C ARG A 211 7.05 6.33 -1.48
N PRO A 212 6.54 6.73 -2.66
CA PRO A 212 5.10 6.76 -2.90
C PRO A 212 4.47 5.38 -2.64
N PRO A 213 3.17 5.34 -2.31
CA PRO A 213 2.46 4.09 -2.21
C PRO A 213 2.59 3.22 -3.47
N THR A 214 2.61 1.90 -3.31
CA THR A 214 2.67 0.98 -4.45
C THR A 214 1.45 1.06 -5.35
N TRP A 215 0.29 1.45 -4.82
CA TRP A 215 -0.93 1.63 -5.63
C TRP A 215 -0.89 2.92 -6.46
N GLU A 216 0.11 3.78 -6.26
CA GLU A 216 0.40 4.93 -7.13
C GLU A 216 1.46 4.59 -8.20
N ASP A 217 1.85 3.31 -8.35
CA ASP A 217 2.63 2.91 -9.51
C ASP A 217 1.88 3.35 -10.79
N PHE A 218 2.62 3.95 -11.73
CA PHE A 218 2.07 4.62 -12.91
C PHE A 218 1.14 3.74 -13.79
N ASN A 219 1.12 2.43 -13.52
CA ASN A 219 0.33 1.41 -14.22
C ASN A 219 -0.74 0.75 -13.33
N ALA A 220 -0.91 1.15 -12.07
CA ALA A 220 -1.89 0.57 -11.14
C ALA A 220 -3.36 0.83 -11.57
N PHE A 221 -3.56 1.73 -12.53
CA PHE A 221 -4.83 1.99 -13.20
C PHE A 221 -4.85 1.53 -14.66
N ASP A 222 -3.80 0.87 -15.19
CA ASP A 222 -3.82 0.37 -16.57
C ASP A 222 -4.92 -0.69 -16.73
N GLU A 223 -5.13 -1.54 -15.72
CA GLU A 223 -6.23 -2.52 -15.67
C GLU A 223 -7.61 -1.87 -15.42
N LEU A 224 -7.66 -0.67 -14.83
CA LEU A 224 -8.90 0.12 -14.73
C LEU A 224 -9.17 0.96 -16.00
N GLY A 225 -8.17 1.10 -16.88
CA GLY A 225 -8.20 1.91 -18.09
C GLY A 225 -8.60 1.15 -19.36
N ASP A 226 -8.49 -0.18 -19.36
CA ASP A 226 -8.97 -1.05 -20.43
C ASP A 226 -10.50 -1.19 -20.36
N ARG A 227 -11.18 -0.07 -20.66
CA ARG A 227 -12.59 -0.07 -21.04
C ARG A 227 -12.77 -1.15 -22.10
N HIS A 228 -13.76 -2.03 -21.92
CA HIS A 228 -14.10 -3.06 -22.89
C HIS A 228 -14.16 -2.44 -24.31
N ARG A 229 -13.48 -3.05 -25.29
CA ARG A 229 -13.38 -2.51 -26.67
C ARG A 229 -13.86 -3.47 -27.75
N ARG A 230 -14.57 -4.52 -27.36
CA ARG A 230 -15.02 -5.57 -28.26
C ARG A 230 -16.53 -5.54 -28.43
N CYS A 231 -17.00 -5.96 -29.60
CA CYS A 231 -18.41 -6.24 -29.85
C CYS A 231 -18.74 -7.68 -29.46
N ASP A 232 -19.57 -7.84 -28.43
CA ASP A 232 -20.04 -9.12 -27.88
C ASP A 232 -21.38 -9.59 -28.48
N ALA A 233 -22.01 -8.80 -29.36
CA ALA A 233 -23.18 -9.24 -30.12
C ALA A 233 -22.94 -10.62 -30.75
N SER A 234 -23.93 -11.52 -30.69
CA SER A 234 -23.81 -12.90 -31.20
C SER A 234 -23.28 -12.93 -32.64
N GLU A 235 -23.80 -12.04 -33.49
CA GLU A 235 -23.31 -11.77 -34.83
C GLU A 235 -22.75 -10.34 -34.93
N CYS A 236 -21.47 -10.21 -35.25
CA CYS A 236 -20.84 -8.90 -35.49
C CYS A 236 -20.80 -8.63 -36.98
N LEU A 237 -21.44 -7.53 -37.38
CA LEU A 237 -21.59 -7.12 -38.78
C LEU A 237 -20.49 -6.19 -39.27
N PHE A 238 -19.53 -5.83 -38.41
CA PHE A 238 -18.52 -4.84 -38.75
C PHE A 238 -17.38 -5.44 -39.57
N PRO A 239 -17.04 -4.88 -40.75
CA PRO A 239 -15.99 -5.41 -41.61
C PRO A 239 -14.59 -5.41 -40.97
N GLY A 240 -14.31 -4.45 -40.07
CA GLY A 240 -13.05 -4.36 -39.30
C GLY A 240 -12.91 -5.42 -38.20
N GLY A 241 -13.94 -6.23 -37.98
CA GLY A 241 -13.96 -7.25 -36.94
C GLY A 241 -14.34 -6.69 -35.57
N ARG A 242 -14.39 -7.58 -34.58
CA ARG A 242 -15.04 -7.30 -33.30
C ARG A 242 -14.27 -6.33 -32.40
N GLN A 243 -13.00 -6.07 -32.67
CA GLN A 243 -12.12 -5.22 -31.87
C GLN A 243 -12.03 -3.77 -32.36
N GLU A 244 -12.70 -3.47 -33.48
CA GLU A 244 -12.67 -2.15 -34.11
C GLU A 244 -14.06 -1.49 -33.99
N ALA A 245 -14.05 -0.17 -33.86
CA ALA A 245 -15.24 0.66 -33.76
C ALA A 245 -14.96 2.07 -34.28
N GLU A 246 -15.97 2.74 -34.80
CA GLU A 246 -15.90 4.15 -35.18
C GLU A 246 -16.19 5.04 -33.96
N GLY A 247 -15.71 6.29 -34.00
CA GLY A 247 -15.95 7.23 -32.90
C GLY A 247 -17.41 7.68 -32.76
N GLN A 248 -18.17 7.68 -33.86
CA GLN A 248 -19.59 8.04 -33.94
C GLN A 248 -20.24 7.34 -35.13
N GLY A 249 -21.57 7.18 -35.11
CA GLY A 249 -22.33 6.59 -36.22
C GLY A 249 -22.66 5.12 -35.99
N PRO A 250 -23.09 4.37 -37.02
CA PRO A 250 -23.63 3.02 -36.88
C PRO A 250 -22.64 1.99 -36.31
N TRP A 251 -21.34 2.29 -36.38
CA TRP A 251 -20.26 1.45 -35.87
C TRP A 251 -19.61 2.00 -34.61
N GLU A 252 -20.28 2.91 -33.90
CA GLU A 252 -19.89 3.28 -32.54
C GLU A 252 -20.14 2.11 -31.57
N LEU A 253 -19.16 1.85 -30.72
CA LEU A 253 -19.24 0.85 -29.66
C LEU A 253 -19.93 1.45 -28.43
N LEU A 254 -21.06 0.88 -28.04
CA LEU A 254 -21.74 1.17 -26.79
C LEU A 254 -21.43 0.09 -25.76
N LEU A 255 -21.04 0.50 -24.57
CA LEU A 255 -20.87 -0.40 -23.43
C LEU A 255 -22.17 -0.52 -22.65
N CYS A 256 -22.39 -1.68 -22.03
CA CYS A 256 -23.54 -1.89 -21.17
C CYS A 256 -23.53 -0.83 -20.06
N SER A 257 -24.62 -0.07 -19.92
CA SER A 257 -24.73 1.01 -18.93
C SER A 257 -24.65 0.52 -17.47
N SER A 258 -24.93 -0.75 -17.22
CA SER A 258 -24.99 -1.32 -15.88
C SER A 258 -23.68 -2.02 -15.46
N CYS A 259 -23.03 -2.77 -16.36
CA CYS A 259 -21.82 -3.54 -16.02
C CYS A 259 -20.53 -3.04 -16.68
N ALA A 260 -20.63 -2.29 -17.79
CA ALA A 260 -19.53 -1.89 -18.67
C ALA A 260 -18.58 -3.04 -19.13
N ALA A 261 -18.94 -4.29 -18.85
CA ALA A 261 -18.14 -5.49 -19.10
C ALA A 261 -18.41 -6.12 -20.47
N GLU A 262 -19.55 -5.79 -21.08
CA GLU A 262 -19.92 -6.16 -22.44
C GLU A 262 -20.10 -4.90 -23.31
N GLY A 263 -19.83 -5.04 -24.59
CA GLY A 263 -20.03 -3.99 -25.59
C GLY A 263 -20.78 -4.47 -26.83
N THR A 264 -21.52 -3.57 -27.48
CA THR A 264 -22.12 -3.83 -28.79
C THR A 264 -21.90 -2.66 -29.73
N LEU A 265 -21.66 -2.95 -31.00
CA LEU A 265 -21.73 -1.92 -32.03
C LEU A 265 -23.22 -1.63 -32.29
N ARG A 266 -23.57 -0.35 -32.42
CA ARG A 266 -24.98 0.07 -32.60
C ARG A 266 -25.71 -0.74 -33.67
N HIS A 267 -25.08 -0.94 -34.82
CA HIS A 267 -25.68 -1.69 -35.92
C HIS A 267 -25.84 -3.19 -35.61
N CYS A 268 -24.94 -3.79 -34.83
CA CYS A 268 -25.02 -5.20 -34.44
C CYS A 268 -26.19 -5.49 -33.48
N SER A 269 -26.63 -4.48 -32.72
CA SER A 269 -27.82 -4.57 -31.87
C SER A 269 -29.05 -3.85 -32.43
N GLY A 270 -29.02 -3.43 -33.70
CA GLY A 270 -30.16 -2.78 -34.35
C GLY A 270 -30.57 -1.44 -33.73
N LEU A 271 -29.64 -0.74 -33.08
CA LEU A 271 -29.90 0.51 -32.39
C LEU A 271 -29.97 1.68 -33.37
N ARG A 272 -30.88 2.63 -33.12
CA ARG A 272 -30.97 3.88 -33.88
C ARG A 272 -29.90 4.86 -33.42
N ASP A 273 -29.49 5.78 -34.30
CA ASP A 273 -28.43 6.77 -34.03
C ASP A 273 -28.70 7.68 -32.82
N ILE A 274 -29.97 7.86 -32.45
CA ILE A 274 -30.38 8.67 -31.28
C ILE A 274 -30.19 7.98 -29.93
N ILE A 275 -29.99 6.66 -29.90
CA ILE A 275 -29.93 5.88 -28.65
C ILE A 275 -28.50 5.91 -28.11
N THR A 276 -28.24 6.50 -26.96
CA THR A 276 -26.88 6.60 -26.38
C THR A 276 -26.60 5.57 -25.28
N SER A 277 -27.61 4.78 -24.89
CA SER A 277 -27.51 3.77 -23.83
C SER A 277 -27.92 2.39 -24.33
N TRP A 278 -27.19 1.36 -23.91
CA TRP A 278 -27.49 -0.04 -24.21
C TRP A 278 -27.24 -0.88 -22.95
N GLU A 279 -28.00 -1.95 -22.76
CA GLU A 279 -27.79 -2.94 -21.70
C GLU A 279 -27.65 -4.33 -22.31
N CYS A 280 -26.71 -5.13 -21.80
CA CYS A 280 -26.56 -6.51 -22.22
C CYS A 280 -27.70 -7.38 -21.65
N ASP A 281 -27.90 -8.56 -22.25
CA ASP A 281 -28.97 -9.48 -21.86
C ASP A 281 -28.91 -9.89 -20.37
N GLY A 282 -27.68 -9.96 -19.82
CA GLY A 282 -27.45 -10.24 -18.40
C GLY A 282 -27.89 -9.11 -17.45
N CYS A 283 -27.90 -7.87 -17.92
CA CYS A 283 -28.31 -6.70 -17.15
C CYS A 283 -29.78 -6.31 -17.39
N ALA A 284 -30.25 -6.43 -18.63
CA ALA A 284 -31.61 -6.08 -19.03
C ALA A 284 -32.71 -6.94 -18.37
N GLY A 285 -32.36 -8.11 -17.82
CA GLY A 285 -33.29 -9.04 -17.17
C GLY A 285 -33.52 -8.83 -15.67
N LEU A 286 -32.79 -7.93 -15.01
CA LEU A 286 -32.96 -7.62 -13.58
C LEU A 286 -33.86 -6.39 -13.39
N GLY A 287 -35.11 -6.52 -13.84
CA GLY A 287 -36.24 -5.71 -13.41
C GLY A 287 -36.01 -4.20 -13.30
N THR A 288 -35.97 -3.50 -14.44
CA THR A 288 -36.55 -2.15 -14.48
C THR A 288 -38.05 -2.30 -14.23
N VAL A 289 -38.44 -2.27 -12.95
CA VAL A 289 -39.81 -1.89 -12.59
C VAL A 289 -39.99 -0.49 -13.15
N SER A 290 -40.87 -0.38 -14.14
CA SER A 290 -41.44 0.87 -14.59
C SER A 290 -41.91 1.66 -13.37
N SER A 291 -41.25 2.78 -13.10
CA SER A 291 -41.81 3.83 -12.24
C SER A 291 -43.01 4.43 -12.98
N GLU A 292 -44.14 3.74 -12.95
CA GLU A 292 -45.44 4.38 -13.14
C GLU A 292 -45.66 5.24 -11.91
N ASP A 293 -45.37 6.53 -12.05
CA ASP A 293 -45.56 7.54 -11.03
C ASP A 293 -47.08 7.77 -10.84
N PRO A 294 -47.69 7.44 -9.69
CA PRO A 294 -49.14 7.50 -9.51
C PRO A 294 -49.71 8.93 -9.38
N GLU A 295 -48.91 9.99 -9.50
CA GLU A 295 -49.36 11.37 -9.26
C GLU A 295 -49.91 12.12 -10.49
N LEU A 296 -49.83 11.56 -11.71
CA LEU A 296 -50.29 12.27 -12.92
C LEU A 296 -51.70 11.90 -13.44
N VAL A 297 -52.41 10.98 -12.79
CA VAL A 297 -53.80 10.60 -13.18
C VAL A 297 -54.86 11.42 -12.40
N ALA A 298 -54.47 12.23 -11.42
CA ALA A 298 -55.39 13.02 -10.60
C ALA A 298 -55.84 14.37 -11.24
N LEU A 299 -55.30 14.77 -12.40
CA LEU A 299 -55.55 16.10 -12.98
C LEU A 299 -56.49 16.13 -14.20
N MET A 300 -57.29 15.08 -14.45
CA MET A 300 -58.24 15.08 -15.58
C MET A 300 -59.71 14.83 -15.22
N LYS A 301 -60.09 14.85 -13.93
CA LYS A 301 -61.51 14.82 -13.52
C LYS A 301 -61.72 15.66 -12.26
N ASP A 302 -61.88 16.97 -12.45
CA ASP A 302 -63.10 17.69 -12.05
C ASP A 302 -62.91 19.21 -12.24
N SER A 303 -63.59 19.71 -13.27
CA SER A 303 -64.50 20.86 -13.23
C SER A 303 -63.99 22.21 -12.70
N SER A 304 -63.91 23.16 -13.64
CA SER A 304 -64.70 24.39 -13.63
C SER A 304 -64.95 25.08 -12.27
N ASP A 305 -64.24 26.17 -11.97
CA ASP A 305 -64.79 27.54 -12.01
C ASP A 305 -63.89 28.57 -11.32
N ASN A 306 -63.55 29.60 -12.11
CA ASN A 306 -63.42 31.02 -11.79
C ASN A 306 -63.00 31.48 -10.37
N SER A 307 -61.83 32.11 -10.24
CA SER A 307 -61.67 33.58 -10.15
C SER A 307 -60.36 34.00 -9.46
N THR A 308 -59.74 35.01 -10.07
CA THR A 308 -58.83 36.05 -9.51
C THR A 308 -58.25 35.86 -8.11
N ASP A 309 -56.92 35.79 -7.99
CA ASP A 309 -56.16 36.98 -7.58
C ASP A 309 -54.65 36.83 -7.74
N ARG A 310 -54.04 38.01 -7.83
CA ARG A 310 -52.71 38.32 -8.32
C ARG A 310 -51.87 38.73 -7.11
N GLU A 311 -50.76 38.05 -6.82
CA GLU A 311 -49.72 38.65 -5.97
C GLU A 311 -48.32 38.11 -6.25
N THR A 312 -47.50 39.01 -6.79
CA THR A 312 -46.04 39.03 -6.79
C THR A 312 -45.47 39.05 -5.37
N ILE A 313 -44.36 38.35 -5.11
CA ILE A 313 -43.25 38.83 -4.27
C ILE A 313 -41.94 38.12 -4.67
N THR A 314 -40.87 38.90 -4.58
CA THR A 314 -39.53 38.81 -5.14
C THR A 314 -38.45 38.33 -4.15
N CYS A 315 -37.29 37.95 -4.74
CA CYS A 315 -35.91 38.07 -4.21
C CYS A 315 -35.49 37.04 -3.12
N SER A 316 -34.27 36.52 -3.03
CA SER A 316 -32.97 37.06 -3.43
C SER A 316 -31.89 35.97 -3.51
N THR A 317 -31.02 36.11 -4.50
CA THR A 317 -29.70 35.48 -4.63
C THR A 317 -28.71 36.07 -3.61
N ARG A 318 -27.89 35.23 -2.96
CA ARG A 318 -26.60 35.64 -2.37
C ARG A 318 -25.51 34.63 -2.73
N ASN A 319 -24.69 35.04 -3.69
CA ASN A 319 -23.32 34.57 -3.86
C ASN A 319 -22.45 35.22 -2.78
N HIS A 320 -21.53 34.45 -2.19
CA HIS A 320 -20.25 35.00 -1.73
C HIS A 320 -19.10 34.08 -2.11
N HIS A 321 -18.14 34.70 -2.77
CA HIS A 321 -16.88 34.16 -3.27
C HIS A 321 -15.74 34.46 -2.28
N ILE A 322 -14.77 33.53 -2.22
CA ILE A 322 -13.31 33.71 -2.02
C ILE A 322 -12.82 34.06 -0.60
N ASN A 323 -11.94 33.22 -0.01
CA ASN A 323 -10.50 33.50 -0.02
C ASN A 323 -9.61 32.34 0.47
N THR A 324 -8.62 32.01 -0.35
CA THR A 324 -7.46 31.17 -0.07
C THR A 324 -6.28 32.07 0.31
N GLN A 325 -5.65 31.84 1.46
CA GLN A 325 -4.30 32.32 1.73
C GLN A 325 -3.44 31.23 2.39
N ALA A 326 -2.26 31.07 1.80
CA ALA A 326 -1.16 30.22 2.24
C ALA A 326 -0.33 30.92 3.31
N THR A 327 0.26 30.14 4.23
CA THR A 327 1.42 30.57 5.02
C THR A 327 2.41 29.41 5.17
N GLN A 328 3.66 29.70 4.83
CA GLN A 328 4.84 28.86 5.01
C GLN A 328 5.60 29.26 6.29
N SER A 329 6.26 28.26 6.89
CA SER A 329 7.58 28.31 7.57
C SER A 329 7.74 28.90 8.97
N SER A 330 8.17 28.04 9.92
CA SER A 330 9.17 28.30 10.97
C SER A 330 9.53 26.96 11.64
N LEU A 331 10.66 26.33 11.29
CA LEU A 331 12.01 26.45 11.89
C LEU A 331 12.15 25.88 13.32
N TRP A 332 12.93 24.79 13.37
CA TRP A 332 13.46 24.11 14.55
C TRP A 332 14.41 25.00 15.34
N ASN A 333 14.13 25.18 16.63
CA ASN A 333 15.09 25.68 17.63
C ASN A 333 15.21 24.65 18.76
N LEU A 334 16.40 24.07 18.91
CA LEU A 334 16.83 23.26 20.06
C LEU A 334 17.94 24.02 20.79
N PRO A 335 17.90 24.15 22.13
CA PRO A 335 19.05 24.64 22.87
C PRO A 335 19.91 23.48 23.39
N HIS A 336 21.21 23.57 23.10
CA HIS A 336 22.25 22.87 23.84
C HIS A 336 22.30 23.35 25.30
N ARG A 337 22.36 22.42 26.26
CA ARG A 337 23.06 22.64 27.54
C ARG A 337 23.86 21.42 27.96
N ARG A 338 24.94 21.78 28.63
CA ARG A 338 26.17 21.06 29.00
C ARG A 338 25.97 19.80 29.82
#